data_AF-A0A8J8K8W4-F1
#
_entry.id   AF-A0A8J8K8W4-F1
#
_cell.length_a   1.000
_cell.length_b   1.000
_cell.length_c   1.000
_cell.angle_alpha   90.00
_cell.angle_beta   90.00
_cell.angle_gamma   90.00
#
_symmetry.space_group_name_H-M   'P 1'
#
loop_
_entity.id
_entity.type
_entity.pdbx_description
1 polymer ?
#
loop_
_entity_poly.entity_id
_entity_poly.type
_entity_poly.pdbx_seq_one_letter_code
_entity_poly.pdbx_strand_id
1 'polypeptide(L)'
;MDTLNYLKQFEINKSQYINKPLSILLNDMTAIQPKTHWGDSNPKNKNVIVSSQFNFCEKVYTFNNAITLLIIWKDSFPRSGVKFLQNKNNLYFTNEENLFYQDKIVKDIMVYR
;
A
#
# COMPACT_ATOMS: atom_id res chain seq x y z
N MET A 1 8.40 19.33 1.13
CA MET A 1 8.69 18.18 0.23
C MET A 1 7.50 17.98 -0.67
N ASP A 2 7.71 17.73 -1.96
CA ASP A 2 6.64 17.34 -2.88
C ASP A 2 6.45 15.82 -2.82
N THR A 3 5.45 15.37 -2.05
CA THR A 3 5.16 13.95 -1.84
C THR A 3 4.81 13.23 -3.15
N LEU A 4 4.17 13.89 -4.11
CA LEU A 4 3.78 13.24 -5.36
C LEU A 4 5.01 12.96 -6.22
N ASN A 5 5.85 13.98 -6.41
CA ASN A 5 7.07 13.83 -7.21
C ASN A 5 8.07 12.86 -6.56
N TYR A 6 8.16 12.85 -5.23
CA TYR A 6 8.93 11.85 -4.49
C TYR A 6 8.41 10.44 -4.75
N LEU A 7 7.11 10.20 -4.57
CA LEU A 7 6.54 8.87 -4.75
C LEU A 7 6.60 8.38 -6.20
N LYS A 8 6.46 9.29 -7.17
CA LYS A 8 6.60 8.98 -8.59
C LYS A 8 7.96 8.38 -8.95
N GLN A 9 9.02 8.67 -8.20
CA GLN A 9 10.31 8.02 -8.43
C GLN A 9 10.26 6.50 -8.21
N PHE A 10 9.45 6.01 -7.27
CA PHE A 10 9.28 4.57 -7.04
C PHE A 10 8.48 3.90 -8.16
N GLU A 11 7.53 4.61 -8.77
CA GLU A 11 6.81 4.12 -9.95
C GLU A 11 7.70 4.09 -11.19
N ILE A 12 8.49 5.15 -11.44
CA ILE A 12 9.44 5.22 -12.56
C ILE A 12 10.48 4.09 -12.44
N ASN A 13 10.99 3.86 -11.24
CA ASN A 13 12.00 2.84 -10.97
C ASN A 13 11.40 1.50 -10.49
N LYS A 14 10.13 1.23 -10.78
CA LYS A 14 9.40 0.09 -10.21
C LYS A 14 10.03 -1.28 -10.48
N SER A 15 10.82 -1.41 -11.55
CA SER A 15 11.59 -2.62 -11.86
C SER A 15 12.51 -3.06 -10.72
N GLN A 16 12.95 -2.14 -9.86
CA GLN A 16 13.74 -2.46 -8.66
C GLN A 16 12.93 -3.18 -7.57
N TYR A 17 11.60 -3.09 -7.62
CA TYR A 17 10.69 -3.59 -6.58
C TYR A 17 9.78 -4.73 -7.07
N ILE A 18 9.56 -4.86 -8.38
CA ILE A 18 8.74 -5.95 -8.93
C ILE A 18 9.38 -7.31 -8.62
N ASN A 19 8.54 -8.30 -8.28
CA ASN A 19 8.93 -9.63 -7.81
C ASN A 19 9.74 -9.64 -6.51
N LYS A 20 9.75 -8.55 -5.76
CA LYS A 20 10.38 -8.48 -4.44
C LYS A 20 9.35 -8.26 -3.32
N PRO A 21 9.70 -8.57 -2.06
CA PRO A 21 8.87 -8.23 -0.92
C PRO A 21 8.67 -6.72 -0.80
N LEU A 22 7.50 -6.30 -0.34
CA LEU A 22 7.16 -4.90 -0.09
C LEU A 22 8.15 -4.21 0.86
N SER A 23 8.75 -4.96 1.80
CA SER A 23 9.73 -4.43 2.74
C SER A 23 10.87 -3.67 2.07
N ILE A 24 11.32 -4.09 0.89
CA ILE A 24 12.38 -3.39 0.16
C ILE A 24 11.93 -1.98 -0.25
N LEU A 25 10.70 -1.86 -0.78
CA LEU A 25 10.12 -0.57 -1.13
C LEU A 25 9.94 0.32 0.11
N LEU A 26 9.41 -0.23 1.20
CA LEU A 26 9.17 0.53 2.43
C LEU A 26 10.48 0.98 3.09
N ASN A 27 11.53 0.17 3.05
CA ASN A 27 12.84 0.52 3.60
C ASN A 27 13.52 1.62 2.79
N ASP A 28 13.36 1.63 1.46
CA ASP A 28 13.87 2.69 0.60
C ASP A 28 13.09 4.01 0.74
N MET A 29 11.87 3.98 1.30
CA MET A 29 11.05 5.15 1.57
C MET A 29 11.50 5.91 2.83
N THR A 30 12.65 6.56 2.78
CA THR A 30 13.24 7.25 3.95
C THR A 30 12.60 8.61 4.27
N ALA A 31 12.00 9.29 3.29
CA ALA A 31 11.48 10.65 3.50
C ALA A 31 10.06 10.69 4.08
N ILE A 32 9.21 9.73 3.75
CA ILE A 32 7.84 9.62 4.25
C ILE A 32 7.34 8.17 4.16
N GLN A 33 6.56 7.76 5.15
CA GLN A 33 5.91 6.45 5.21
C GLN A 33 4.40 6.57 5.02
N PRO A 34 3.71 5.50 4.57
CA PRO A 34 2.26 5.46 4.53
C PRO A 34 1.64 5.77 5.89
N LYS A 35 0.53 6.51 5.90
CA LYS A 35 -0.23 6.84 7.10
C LYS A 35 -1.50 6.00 7.23
N THR A 36 -2.10 5.63 6.10
CA THR A 36 -3.35 4.86 6.07
C THR A 36 -3.35 3.89 4.90
N HIS A 37 -4.19 2.83 4.98
CA HIS A 37 -4.23 1.79 3.95
C HIS A 37 -5.63 1.22 3.68
N TRP A 38 -5.85 0.82 2.42
CA TRP A 38 -7.05 0.12 1.95
C TRP A 38 -6.68 -1.12 1.15
N GLY A 39 -7.38 -2.23 1.38
CA GLY A 39 -7.26 -3.43 0.55
C GLY A 39 -8.37 -3.49 -0.49
N ASP A 40 -7.99 -3.63 -1.76
CA ASP A 40 -8.91 -3.81 -2.87
C ASP A 40 -9.12 -5.30 -3.14
N SER A 41 -10.38 -5.72 -3.08
CA SER A 41 -10.75 -7.12 -3.27
C SER A 41 -10.92 -7.46 -4.74
N ASN A 42 -10.70 -8.72 -5.11
CA ASN A 42 -11.00 -9.18 -6.46
C ASN A 42 -12.52 -9.04 -6.74
N PRO A 43 -12.95 -8.40 -7.84
CA PRO A 43 -14.37 -8.28 -8.19
C PRO A 43 -15.08 -9.64 -8.31
N LYS A 44 -14.37 -10.68 -8.76
CA LYS A 44 -14.87 -12.06 -8.90
C LYS A 44 -14.79 -12.85 -7.60
N ASN A 45 -13.94 -12.45 -6.65
CA ASN A 45 -13.80 -13.10 -5.35
C ASN A 45 -13.49 -12.05 -4.26
N LYS A 46 -14.55 -11.58 -3.60
CA LYS A 46 -14.45 -10.52 -2.57
C LYS A 46 -13.75 -10.96 -1.27
N ASN A 47 -13.35 -12.23 -1.17
CA ASN A 47 -12.64 -12.78 0.00
C ASN A 47 -11.12 -12.68 -0.11
N VAL A 48 -10.59 -12.25 -1.27
CA VAL A 48 -9.15 -12.08 -1.48
C VAL A 48 -8.82 -10.65 -1.87
N ILE A 49 -7.65 -10.19 -1.45
CA ILE A 49 -7.06 -8.90 -1.80
C ILE A 49 -6.12 -9.08 -2.98
N VAL A 50 -6.23 -8.21 -3.98
CA VAL A 50 -5.42 -8.23 -5.21
C VAL A 50 -4.57 -6.97 -5.37
N SER A 51 -4.97 -5.88 -4.73
CA SER A 51 -4.16 -4.67 -4.59
C SER A 51 -4.40 -3.99 -3.26
N SER A 52 -3.49 -3.11 -2.85
CA SER A 52 -3.68 -2.25 -1.69
C SER A 52 -3.29 -0.82 -2.03
N GLN A 53 -4.04 0.13 -1.50
CA GLN A 53 -3.77 1.56 -1.57
C GLN A 53 -3.13 2.01 -0.26
N PHE A 54 -2.04 2.76 -0.36
CA PHE A 54 -1.30 3.34 0.74
C PHE A 54 -1.30 4.86 0.59
N ASN A 55 -1.88 5.55 1.57
CA ASN A 55 -2.07 7.00 1.51
C ASN A 55 -1.14 7.71 2.50
N PHE A 56 -0.63 8.86 2.08
CA PHE A 56 0.40 9.62 2.81
C PHE A 56 -0.17 10.85 3.52
N CYS A 57 -1.48 10.85 3.75
CA CYS A 57 -2.22 11.90 4.44
C CYS A 57 -2.96 11.32 5.67
N GLU A 58 -3.47 12.19 6.53
CA GLU A 58 -4.30 11.74 7.64
C GLU A 58 -5.62 11.15 7.12
N LYS A 59 -6.23 10.26 7.91
CA LYS A 59 -7.46 9.55 7.54
C LYS A 59 -8.58 10.48 7.08
N VAL A 60 -8.72 11.65 7.72
CA VAL A 60 -9.76 12.63 7.37
C VAL A 60 -9.61 13.22 5.97
N TYR A 61 -8.39 13.18 5.40
CA TYR A 61 -8.10 13.70 4.06
C TYR A 61 -8.04 12.61 2.99
N THR A 62 -8.19 11.34 3.36
CA THR A 62 -7.99 10.22 2.43
C THR A 62 -8.96 10.25 1.25
N PHE A 63 -10.20 10.71 1.46
CA PHE A 63 -11.19 10.80 0.39
C PHE A 63 -11.10 12.09 -0.45
N ASN A 64 -10.13 12.95 -0.15
CA ASN A 64 -9.98 14.27 -0.76
C ASN A 64 -8.62 14.41 -1.46
N ASN A 65 -8.53 13.89 -2.70
CA ASN A 65 -7.37 14.08 -3.58
C ASN A 65 -6.05 13.61 -2.94
N ALA A 66 -6.11 12.46 -2.26
CA ALA A 66 -5.00 11.91 -1.52
C ALA A 66 -3.95 11.32 -2.47
N ILE A 67 -2.68 11.69 -2.25
CA ILE A 67 -1.58 11.05 -2.95
C ILE A 67 -1.53 9.58 -2.51
N THR A 68 -1.75 8.71 -3.47
CA THR A 68 -1.96 7.28 -3.28
C THR A 68 -0.85 6.49 -3.96
N LEU A 69 -0.24 5.57 -3.21
CA LEU A 69 0.60 4.50 -3.74
C LEU A 69 -0.25 3.23 -3.81
N LEU A 70 -0.54 2.78 -5.02
CA LEU A 70 -1.22 1.51 -5.27
C LEU A 70 -0.17 0.43 -5.52
N ILE A 71 -0.27 -0.64 -4.75
CA ILE A 71 0.50 -1.86 -4.94
C ILE A 71 -0.42 -2.95 -5.47
N ILE A 72 -0.09 -3.50 -6.63
CA ILE A 72 -0.73 -4.72 -7.14
C ILE A 72 0.09 -5.91 -6.64
N TRP A 73 -0.58 -6.88 -6.01
CA TRP A 73 0.08 -8.04 -5.43
C TRP A 73 0.28 -9.15 -6.47
N LYS A 74 1.40 -9.88 -6.37
CA LYS A 74 1.67 -11.04 -7.23
C LYS A 74 0.69 -12.17 -6.94
N ASP A 75 0.55 -12.50 -5.67
CA ASP A 75 -0.36 -13.51 -5.16
C ASP A 75 -1.45 -12.84 -4.31
N SER A 76 -2.69 -13.25 -4.51
CA SER A 76 -3.79 -12.76 -3.68
C SER A 76 -3.76 -13.40 -2.30
N PHE A 77 -4.20 -12.67 -1.28
CA PHE A 77 -4.25 -13.17 0.10
C PHE A 77 -5.60 -12.88 0.77
N PRO A 78 -5.94 -13.56 1.89
CA PRO A 78 -7.25 -13.42 2.51
C PRO A 78 -7.56 -11.98 2.96
N ARG A 79 -8.74 -11.50 2.60
CA ARG A 79 -9.29 -10.20 3.04
C ARG A 79 -9.50 -10.13 4.55
N SER A 80 -9.73 -11.27 5.19
CA SER A 80 -9.95 -11.35 6.64
C SER A 80 -8.81 -10.71 7.44
N GLY A 81 -7.55 -10.94 7.05
CA GLY A 81 -6.38 -10.35 7.70
C GLY A 81 -6.36 -8.82 7.60
N VAL A 82 -6.60 -8.29 6.40
CA VAL A 82 -6.70 -6.83 6.18
C VAL A 82 -7.86 -6.25 6.97
N LYS A 83 -9.05 -6.86 6.91
CA LYS A 83 -10.24 -6.37 7.61
C LYS A 83 -10.03 -6.36 9.13
N PHE A 84 -9.38 -7.38 9.69
CA PHE A 84 -9.05 -7.44 11.10
C PHE A 84 -8.18 -6.24 11.53
N LEU A 85 -7.10 -6.00 10.80
CA LEU A 85 -6.17 -4.89 11.06
C LEU A 85 -6.84 -3.52 10.86
N GLN A 86 -7.58 -3.35 9.77
CA GLN A 86 -8.34 -2.12 9.50
C GLN A 86 -9.34 -1.78 10.61
N ASN A 87 -10.04 -2.78 11.14
CA ASN A 87 -10.97 -2.59 12.27
C ASN A 87 -10.23 -2.26 13.56
N LYS A 88 -9.10 -2.92 13.83
CA LYS A 88 -8.30 -2.73 15.04
C LYS A 88 -7.64 -1.36 15.06
N ASN A 89 -7.01 -0.98 13.95
CA ASN A 89 -6.16 0.20 13.83
C ASN A 89 -6.85 1.34 13.10
N ASN A 90 -8.18 1.27 12.90
CA ASN A 90 -8.98 2.33 12.29
C ASN A 90 -8.44 2.83 10.94
N LEU A 91 -7.97 1.92 10.08
CA LEU A 91 -7.35 2.16 8.77
C LEU A 91 -5.96 2.81 8.79
N TYR A 92 -5.39 3.12 9.96
CA TYR A 92 -4.02 3.61 10.04
C TYR A 92 -3.03 2.52 9.63
N PHE A 93 -1.91 2.94 9.05
CA PHE A 93 -0.80 2.07 8.72
C PHE A 93 0.19 2.09 9.89
N THR A 94 0.10 1.10 10.77
CA THR A 94 0.93 0.98 11.97
C THR A 94 2.03 -0.08 11.75
N ASN A 95 2.81 -0.36 12.81
CA ASN A 95 3.79 -1.44 12.78
C ASN A 95 3.14 -2.80 12.51
N GLU A 96 1.88 -3.03 12.92
CA GLU A 96 1.20 -4.30 12.66
C GLU A 96 0.85 -4.46 11.17
N GLU A 97 0.38 -3.41 10.52
CA GLU A 97 0.18 -3.40 9.07
C GLU A 97 1.51 -3.59 8.34
N ASN A 98 2.57 -2.89 8.76
CA ASN A 98 3.89 -3.07 8.18
C ASN A 98 4.32 -4.54 8.26
N LEU A 99 4.27 -5.15 9.45
CA LEU A 99 4.61 -6.56 9.65
C LEU A 99 3.72 -7.51 8.83
N PHE A 100 2.44 -7.17 8.65
CA PHE A 100 1.52 -7.95 7.85
C PHE A 100 1.82 -7.86 6.35
N TYR A 101 2.26 -6.70 5.85
CA TYR A 101 2.46 -6.46 4.42
C TYR A 101 3.89 -6.69 3.93
N GLN A 102 4.89 -6.63 4.81
CA GLN A 102 6.32 -6.60 4.48
C GLN A 102 6.81 -7.76 3.60
N ASP A 103 6.21 -8.94 3.74
CA ASP A 103 6.60 -10.18 3.07
C ASP A 103 5.88 -10.40 1.72
N LYS A 104 4.87 -9.58 1.42
CA LYS A 104 4.04 -9.73 0.22
C LYS A 104 4.78 -9.27 -1.01
N ILE A 105 4.64 -10.05 -2.07
CA ILE A 105 5.38 -9.83 -3.31
C ILE A 105 4.65 -8.81 -4.19
N VAL A 106 5.39 -7.77 -4.58
CA VAL A 106 4.93 -6.71 -5.46
C VAL A 106 4.90 -7.20 -6.92
N LYS A 107 3.75 -7.04 -7.59
CA LYS A 107 3.59 -7.28 -9.03
C LYS A 107 3.68 -5.99 -9.83
N ASP A 108 3.08 -4.92 -9.33
CA ASP A 108 3.12 -3.61 -9.96
C ASP A 108 2.98 -2.49 -8.92
N ILE A 109 3.42 -1.29 -9.30
CA ILE A 109 3.35 -0.08 -8.50
C ILE A 109 2.79 1.04 -9.36
N MET A 110 1.85 1.81 -8.81
CA MET A 110 1.31 3.02 -9.40
C MET A 110 1.18 4.13 -8.36
N VAL A 111 1.42 5.38 -8.76
CA VAL A 111 1.27 6.56 -7.91
C VAL A 111 0.31 7.53 -8.59
N TYR A 112 -0.69 8.01 -7.85
CA TYR A 112 -1.68 8.96 -8.38
C TYR A 112 -2.24 9.86 -7.27
N ARG A 113 -3.17 10.73 -7.67
CA ARG A 113 -3.95 11.62 -6.83
C ARG A 113 -5.44 11.33 -7.01
#